data_AF-A0A3N5H987-F1
#
_entry.id   AF-A0A3N5H987-F1
#
_cell.length_a   1.000
_cell.length_b   1.000
_cell.length_c   1.000
_cell.angle_alpha   90.00
_cell.angle_beta   90.00
_cell.angle_gamma   90.00
#
_symmetry.space_group_name_H-M   'P 1'
#
loop_
_entity.id
_entity.type
_entity.pdbx_description
1 polymer ?
#
loop_
_entity_poly.entity_id
_entity_poly.type
_entity_poly.pdbx_seq_one_letter_code
_entity_poly.pdbx_strand_id
1 'polypeptide(L)'
;MPDDPKQLVLARLLELREALRQQPISDRVTNARHQCDRLEHGLSLAHPEGIRFAAHTLLKLLDSTLAPPGSPLAQHREQLLAALEAGGFPH
;
A
#
# COMPACT_ATOMS: atom_id res chain seq x y z
N MET A 1 7.43 -13.79 14.00
CA MET A 1 6.50 -12.87 13.32
C MET A 1 7.01 -11.47 13.59
N PRO A 2 6.88 -10.48 12.68
CA PRO A 2 7.26 -9.12 13.04
C PRO A 2 6.40 -8.68 14.23
N ASP A 3 7.02 -8.47 15.40
CA ASP A 3 6.35 -8.03 16.64
C ASP A 3 5.95 -6.54 16.58
N ASP A 4 6.23 -5.86 15.46
CA ASP A 4 5.91 -4.46 15.21
C ASP A 4 4.94 -4.33 14.02
N PRO A 5 3.69 -3.90 14.25
CA PRO A 5 2.71 -3.69 13.19
C PRO A 5 3.16 -2.73 12.09
N LYS A 6 4.00 -1.73 12.42
CA LYS A 6 4.58 -0.82 11.42
C LYS A 6 5.49 -1.59 10.46
N GLN A 7 6.33 -2.49 10.97
CA GLN A 7 7.23 -3.30 10.14
C GLN A 7 6.45 -4.23 9.21
N LEU A 8 5.33 -4.78 9.68
CA LEU A 8 4.46 -5.59 8.83
C LEU A 8 3.89 -4.76 7.66
N VAL A 9 3.38 -3.56 7.92
CA VAL A 9 2.88 -2.67 6.86
C VAL A 9 3.99 -2.29 5.87
N LEU A 10 5.19 -1.96 6.37
CA LEU A 10 6.34 -1.64 5.51
C LEU A 10 6.76 -2.83 4.64
N ALA A 11 6.74 -4.06 5.17
CA ALA A 11 7.01 -5.25 4.39
C ALA A 11 5.98 -5.45 3.27
N ARG A 12 4.68 -5.27 3.55
CA ARG A 12 3.62 -5.36 2.54
C ARG A 12 3.72 -4.26 1.48
N LEU A 13 4.11 -3.05 1.88
CA LEU A 13 4.39 -1.97 0.92
C LEU A 13 5.54 -2.30 -0.02
N LEU A 14 6.62 -2.90 0.50
CA LEU A 14 7.74 -3.31 -0.32
C LEU A 14 7.32 -4.35 -1.36
N GLU A 15 6.61 -5.41 -0.94
CA GLU A 15 6.08 -6.43 -1.84
C GLU A 15 5.17 -5.85 -2.91
N LEU A 16 4.24 -4.95 -2.53
CA LEU A 16 3.35 -4.26 -3.45
C LEU A 16 4.13 -3.40 -4.46
N ARG A 17 5.18 -2.69 -4.02
CA ARG A 17 6.03 -1.89 -4.93
C ARG A 17 6.75 -2.76 -5.94
N GLU A 18 7.28 -3.92 -5.53
CA GLU A 18 7.91 -4.85 -6.47
C GLU A 18 6.89 -5.39 -7.49
N ALA A 19 5.68 -5.74 -7.04
CA ALA A 19 4.60 -6.17 -7.94
C ALA A 19 4.19 -5.06 -8.93
N LEU A 20 4.13 -3.80 -8.49
CA LEU A 20 3.86 -2.64 -9.33
C LEU A 20 4.98 -2.36 -10.34
N ARG A 21 6.24 -2.69 -10.03
CA ARG A 21 7.38 -2.56 -10.98
C ARG A 21 7.30 -3.56 -12.14
N GLN A 22 6.65 -4.69 -11.93
CA GLN A 22 6.42 -5.69 -12.98
C GLN A 22 5.25 -5.32 -13.91
N GLN A 23 4.47 -4.28 -13.57
CA GLN A 23 3.39 -3.81 -14.42
C GLN A 23 3.91 -2.91 -15.55
N PRO A 24 3.20 -2.86 -16.70
CA PRO A 24 3.45 -1.85 -17.72
C PRO A 24 3.42 -0.44 -17.14
N ILE A 25 4.42 0.37 -17.51
CA ILE A 25 4.50 1.76 -17.07
C ILE A 25 3.26 2.51 -17.56
N SER A 26 2.56 3.13 -16.62
CA SER A 26 1.42 3.99 -16.86
C SER A 26 1.32 5.02 -15.74
N ASP A 27 0.61 6.12 -15.97
CA ASP A 27 0.40 7.17 -14.96
C ASP A 27 -0.21 6.61 -13.68
N ARG A 28 -1.07 5.59 -13.80
CA ARG A 28 -1.69 4.91 -12.66
C ARG A 28 -0.67 4.11 -11.85
N VAL A 29 0.20 3.34 -12.50
CA VAL A 29 1.27 2.59 -11.82
C VAL A 29 2.26 3.55 -11.16
N THR A 30 2.62 4.63 -11.84
CA THR A 30 3.50 5.69 -11.29
C THR A 30 2.87 6.33 -10.05
N ASN A 31 1.58 6.69 -10.11
CA ASN A 31 0.86 7.26 -8.97
C ASN A 31 0.74 6.26 -7.81
N ALA A 32 0.42 4.99 -8.08
CA ALA A 32 0.35 3.96 -7.05
C ALA A 32 1.71 3.79 -6.34
N ARG A 33 2.81 3.74 -7.09
CA ARG A 33 4.17 3.70 -6.52
C ARG A 33 4.47 4.92 -5.66
N HIS A 34 4.09 6.12 -6.12
CA HIS A 34 4.24 7.35 -5.35
C HIS A 34 3.41 7.34 -4.06
N GLN A 35 2.19 6.81 -4.05
CA GLN A 35 1.42 6.66 -2.81
C GLN A 35 2.04 5.64 -1.85
N CYS A 36 2.69 4.57 -2.34
CA CYS A 36 3.46 3.68 -1.49
C CYS A 36 4.58 4.44 -0.75
N ASP A 37 5.34 5.28 -1.46
CA ASP A 37 6.42 6.07 -0.86
C ASP A 37 5.87 7.10 0.14
N ARG A 38 4.73 7.73 -0.16
CA ARG A 38 4.05 8.65 0.79
C ARG A 38 3.56 7.93 2.04
N LEU A 39 3.04 6.71 1.91
CA LEU A 39 2.58 5.92 3.04
C LEU A 39 3.77 5.49 3.93
N GLU A 40 4.87 5.02 3.33
CA GLU A 40 6.12 4.72 4.03
C GLU A 40 6.65 5.95 4.80
N HIS A 41 6.61 7.13 4.17
CA HIS A 41 7.01 8.37 4.82
C HIS A 41 6.08 8.76 5.98
N GLY A 42 4.75 8.66 5.78
CA GLY A 42 3.75 8.91 6.82
C GLY A 42 3.93 8.00 8.04
N LEU A 43 4.19 6.70 7.81
CA LEU A 43 4.50 5.72 8.86
C LEU A 43 5.81 6.04 9.58
N SER A 44 6.82 6.54 8.84
CA SER A 44 8.10 6.93 9.41
C SER A 44 7.99 8.12 10.36
N LEU A 45 7.17 9.12 9.98
CA LEU A 45 6.91 10.32 10.78
C LEU A 45 5.80 10.16 11.82
N ALA A 46 5.15 8.99 11.90
CA ALA A 46 3.95 8.75 12.71
C ALA A 46 2.86 9.82 12.47
N HIS A 47 2.70 10.29 11.23
CA HIS A 47 1.79 11.37 10.85
C HIS A 47 0.42 10.81 10.41
N PRO A 48 -0.62 10.83 11.27
CA PRO A 48 -1.84 10.04 11.05
C PRO A 48 -2.61 10.45 9.79
N GLU A 49 -2.66 11.75 9.50
CA GLU A 49 -3.33 12.23 8.29
C GLU A 49 -2.57 11.82 7.02
N GLY A 50 -1.23 11.87 7.07
CA GLY A 50 -0.39 11.44 5.96
C GLY A 50 -0.57 9.96 5.64
N ILE A 51 -0.63 9.13 6.68
CA ILE A 51 -0.91 7.70 6.60
C ILE A 51 -2.30 7.49 5.98
N ARG A 52 -3.34 8.12 6.54
CA ARG A 52 -4.73 8.01 6.06
C ARG A 52 -4.86 8.37 4.59
N PHE A 53 -4.37 9.55 4.19
CA PHE A 53 -4.52 10.01 2.82
C PHE A 53 -3.77 9.12 1.82
N ALA A 54 -2.54 8.72 2.15
CA ALA A 54 -1.74 7.87 1.26
C ALA A 54 -2.34 6.46 1.14
N ALA A 55 -2.73 5.85 2.27
CA ALA A 55 -3.37 4.54 2.31
C ALA A 55 -4.69 4.52 1.55
N HIS A 56 -5.60 5.47 1.82
CA HIS A 56 -6.87 5.59 1.13
C HIS A 56 -6.71 5.71 -0.39
N THR A 57 -5.82 6.61 -0.82
CA THR A 57 -5.59 6.85 -2.25
C THR A 57 -5.01 5.61 -2.92
N LEU A 58 -4.05 4.94 -2.28
CA LEU A 58 -3.43 3.72 -2.78
C LEU A 58 -4.46 2.58 -2.92
N LEU A 59 -5.22 2.31 -1.86
CA LEU A 59 -6.25 1.25 -1.87
C LEU A 59 -7.28 1.49 -2.96
N LYS A 60 -7.72 2.74 -3.15
CA LYS A 60 -8.66 3.12 -4.20
C LYS A 60 -8.08 2.94 -5.61
N LEU A 61 -6.82 3.31 -5.84
CA LEU A 61 -6.15 3.12 -7.14
C LEU A 61 -6.08 1.64 -7.51
N LEU A 62 -5.74 0.79 -6.53
CA LEU A 62 -5.68 -0.66 -6.69
C LEU A 62 -7.07 -1.22 -7.04
N ASP A 63 -8.09 -0.89 -6.25
CA ASP A 63 -9.47 -1.40 -6.44
C ASP A 63 -10.07 -1.03 -7.79
N SER A 64 -9.86 0.21 -8.21
CA SER A 64 -10.59 0.76 -9.35
C SER A 64 -10.04 0.28 -10.70
N THR A 65 -8.75 -0.01 -10.76
CA THR A 65 -8.03 -0.01 -12.06
C THR A 65 -6.83 -0.92 -12.18
N LEU A 66 -6.09 -1.19 -11.09
CA LEU A 66 -4.79 -1.88 -11.18
C LEU A 66 -4.86 -3.33 -10.70
N ALA A 67 -5.81 -3.66 -9.83
CA ALA A 67 -5.91 -4.95 -9.16
C ALA A 67 -7.24 -5.63 -9.45
N PRO A 68 -7.49 -6.12 -10.69
CA PRO A 68 -8.70 -6.89 -10.96
C PRO A 68 -8.74 -8.15 -10.06
N PRO A 69 -9.93 -8.66 -9.71
CA PRO A 69 -10.08 -9.84 -8.86
C PRO A 69 -9.26 -11.03 -9.36
N GLY A 70 -8.51 -11.66 -8.46
CA GLY A 70 -7.63 -12.79 -8.77
C GLY A 70 -6.25 -12.41 -9.34
N SER A 71 -5.97 -11.12 -9.55
CA SER A 71 -4.62 -10.67 -9.92
C SER A 71 -3.64 -10.72 -8.74
N PRO A 72 -2.33 -10.86 -8.98
CA PRO A 72 -1.31 -10.74 -7.93
C PRO A 72 -1.40 -9.42 -7.15
N LEU A 73 -1.77 -8.32 -7.82
CA LEU A 73 -1.96 -7.03 -7.18
C LEU A 73 -3.17 -6.99 -6.25
N ALA A 74 -4.23 -7.76 -6.53
CA ALA A 74 -5.38 -7.87 -5.63
C ALA A 74 -4.98 -8.56 -4.32
N GLN A 75 -4.15 -9.60 -4.40
CA GLN A 75 -3.61 -10.26 -3.21
C GLN A 75 -2.73 -9.32 -2.38
N HIS A 76 -1.83 -8.56 -3.01
CA HIS A 76 -1.02 -7.58 -2.29
C HIS A 76 -1.85 -6.44 -1.66
N ARG A 77 -2.92 -6.00 -2.34
CA ARG A 77 -3.87 -5.03 -1.79
C ARG A 77 -4.52 -5.57 -0.51
N GLU A 78 -5.06 -6.79 -0.54
CA GLU A 78 -5.71 -7.42 0.61
C GLU A 78 -4.74 -7.59 1.78
N GLN A 79 -3.51 -8.04 1.50
CA GLN A 79 -2.47 -8.17 2.53
C GLN A 79 -2.09 -6.83 3.16
N LEU A 80 -1.99 -5.77 2.36
CA LEU A 80 -1.72 -4.42 2.85
C LEU A 80 -2.87 -3.90 3.71
N LEU A 81 -4.12 -4.07 3.25
CA LEU A 81 -5.31 -3.68 4.00
C LEU A 81 -5.35 -4.38 5.37
N ALA A 82 -5.19 -5.70 5.38
CA ALA A 82 -5.17 -6.47 6.62
C ALA A 82 -4.04 -6.03 7.58
N ALA A 83 -2.87 -5.67 7.04
CA ALA A 83 -1.76 -5.15 7.85
C ALA A 83 -2.06 -3.76 8.45
N LEU A 84 -2.71 -2.88 7.68
CA LEU A 84 -3.12 -1.55 8.15
C LEU A 84 -4.18 -1.67 9.26
N GLU A 85 -5.17 -2.54 9.08
CA GLU A 85 -6.21 -2.84 10.08
C GLU A 85 -5.61 -3.43 11.36
N ALA A 86 -4.77 -4.45 11.24
CA ALA A 86 -4.11 -5.10 12.38
C ALA A 86 -3.20 -4.13 13.16
N GLY A 87 -2.58 -3.17 12.47
CA GLY A 87 -1.75 -2.14 13.08
C GLY A 87 -2.52 -0.92 13.60
N GLY A 88 -3.84 -0.85 13.40
CA GLY A 88 -4.65 0.31 13.81
C GLY A 88 -4.32 1.60 13.04
N PHE A 89 -3.72 1.48 11.85
CA PHE A 89 -3.37 2.64 11.03
C PHE A 89 -4.59 3.14 10.27
N PRO A 90 -4.82 4.46 10.17
CA PRO A 90 -5.96 5.01 9.43
C PRO A 90 -5.76 4.80 7.92
N HIS A 91 -6.82 4.41 7.20
CA HIS A 91 -6.78 4.11 5.76
C HIS A 91 -8.12 4.31 5.06
#